data_AF-K1ER34-F1
#
_entry.id   AF-K1ER34-F1
#
_cell.length_a   1.000
_cell.length_b   1.000
_cell.length_c   1.000
_cell.angle_alpha   90.00
_cell.angle_beta   90.00
_cell.angle_gamma   90.00
#
_symmetry.space_group_name_H-M   'P 1'
#
loop_
_entity.id
_entity.type
_entity.pdbx_description
1 polymer ?
#
loop_
_entity_poly.entity_id
_entity_poly.type
_entity_poly.pdbx_seq_one_letter_code
_entity_poly.pdbx_strand_id
1 'polypeptide(L)'
;MRTAALGAATLLCAAATAAVGPIAFIGLAVPHIVRGLLGLDMRRQLIGCLLVGPVVLLGADIVGRVLLRPQELMVGVVTAFVGAPILLLAVRRLGRRAQA
;
A
#
# COMPACT_ATOMS: atom_id res chain seq x y z
N MET A 1 -0.07 21.86 12.70
CA MET A 1 0.32 21.02 11.54
C MET A 1 0.02 19.54 11.73
N ARG A 2 0.45 18.90 12.84
CA ARG A 2 0.18 17.46 13.09
C ARG A 2 -1.31 17.11 13.08
N THR A 3 -2.14 17.89 13.75
CA THR A 3 -3.60 17.70 13.80
C THR A 3 -4.26 17.82 12.43
N ALA A 4 -3.84 18.78 11.61
CA ALA A 4 -4.34 18.94 10.25
C ALA A 4 -3.95 17.75 9.35
N ALA A 5 -2.70 17.27 9.45
CA ALA A 5 -2.25 16.10 8.71
C ALA A 5 -3.00 14.82 9.12
N LEU A 6 -3.21 14.61 10.42
CA LEU A 6 -4.01 13.50 10.95
C LEU A 6 -5.46 13.61 10.48
N GLY A 7 -6.07 14.79 10.59
CA GLY A 7 -7.44 15.01 10.12
C GLY A 7 -7.62 14.70 8.63
N ALA A 8 -6.71 15.21 7.79
CA ALA A 8 -6.73 14.93 6.36
C ALA A 8 -6.53 13.45 6.04
N ALA A 9 -5.55 12.78 6.65
CA ALA A 9 -5.30 11.37 6.45
C ALA A 9 -6.49 10.49 6.89
N THR A 10 -7.06 10.77 8.07
CA THR A 10 -8.22 10.05 8.58
C THR A 10 -9.44 10.21 7.68
N LEU A 11 -9.76 11.44 7.25
CA LEU A 11 -10.89 11.69 6.36
C LEU A 11 -10.71 10.98 5.01
N LEU A 12 -9.52 11.03 4.43
CA LEU A 12 -9.23 10.40 3.15
C LEU A 12 -9.29 8.87 3.25
N CYS A 13 -8.70 8.28 4.29
CA CYS A 13 -8.74 6.83 4.54
C CYS A 13 -10.16 6.34 4.86
N ALA A 14 -10.91 7.08 5.67
CA ALA A 14 -12.29 6.75 6.02
C ALA A 14 -13.20 6.77 4.79
N ALA A 15 -13.11 7.83 3.97
CA ALA A 15 -13.89 7.95 2.74
C ALA A 15 -13.59 6.81 1.75
N ALA A 16 -12.30 6.48 1.55
CA ALA A 16 -11.91 5.38 0.67
C ALA A 16 -12.41 4.02 1.18
N THR A 17 -12.28 3.76 2.49
CA THR A 17 -12.74 2.50 3.11
C THR A 17 -14.25 2.36 3.07
N ALA A 18 -15.00 3.46 3.26
CA ALA A 18 -16.45 3.45 3.14
C ALA A 18 -16.92 3.15 1.71
N ALA A 19 -16.18 3.61 0.70
CA ALA A 19 -16.54 3.44 -0.71
C ALA A 19 -16.24 2.04 -1.27
N VAL A 20 -15.10 1.44 -0.91
CA VAL A 20 -14.59 0.19 -1.55
C VAL A 20 -14.36 -0.94 -0.54
N GLY A 21 -14.57 -0.69 0.74
CA GLY A 21 -14.23 -1.60 1.83
C GLY A 21 -12.75 -1.51 2.24
N PRO A 22 -12.33 -2.30 3.24
CA PRO A 22 -10.97 -2.25 3.77
C PRO A 22 -9.96 -2.87 2.80
N ILE A 23 -8.91 -2.10 2.46
CA ILE A 23 -7.79 -2.54 1.62
C ILE A 23 -6.51 -2.52 2.44
N ALA A 24 -5.88 -3.69 2.60
CA ALA A 24 -4.64 -3.83 3.35
C ALA A 24 -3.40 -3.61 2.46
N PHE A 25 -2.24 -3.40 3.09
CA PHE A 25 -0.89 -3.33 2.49
C PHE A 25 -0.56 -2.18 1.53
N ILE A 26 -1.51 -1.63 0.78
CA ILE A 26 -1.23 -0.52 -0.16
C ILE A 26 -0.60 0.68 0.56
N GLY A 27 -1.11 1.04 1.74
CA GLY A 27 -0.57 2.12 2.56
C GLY A 27 0.86 1.89 3.06
N LEU A 28 1.36 0.65 3.03
CA LEU A 28 2.73 0.29 3.41
C LEU A 28 3.63 0.09 2.18
N ALA A 29 3.11 -0.57 1.13
CA ALA A 29 3.85 -0.95 -0.06
C ALA A 29 4.19 0.26 -0.94
N VAL A 30 3.20 1.11 -1.24
CA VAL A 30 3.38 2.26 -2.13
C VAL A 30 4.46 3.23 -1.65
N PRO A 31 4.48 3.71 -0.39
CA PRO A 31 5.55 4.60 0.06
C PRO A 31 6.93 3.93 0.06
N HIS A 32 7.01 2.60 0.23
CA HIS A 32 8.28 1.88 0.15
C HIS A 32 8.80 1.78 -1.29
N ILE A 33 7.92 1.48 -2.24
CA ILE A 33 8.23 1.48 -3.68
C ILE A 33 8.70 2.86 -4.11
N VAL A 34 7.91 3.90 -3.80
CA VAL A 34 8.22 5.28 -4.18
C VAL A 34 9.53 5.75 -3.55
N ARG A 35 9.81 5.36 -2.31
CA ARG A 35 11.09 5.68 -1.65
C ARG A 35 12.29 5.07 -2.37
N GLY A 36 12.15 3.87 -2.93
CA GLY A 36 13.18 3.25 -3.76
C GLY A 36 13.38 3.97 -5.11
N LEU A 37 12.31 4.55 -5.67
CA LEU A 37 12.34 5.22 -6.98
C LEU A 37 12.77 6.69 -6.91
N LEU A 38 12.28 7.44 -5.93
CA LEU A 38 12.39 8.91 -5.86
C LEU A 38 13.23 9.41 -4.67
N GLY A 39 13.74 8.50 -3.82
CA GLY A 39 14.56 8.84 -2.66
C GLY A 39 13.75 9.24 -1.41
N LEU A 40 14.38 10.01 -0.51
CA LEU A 40 13.87 10.31 0.84
C LEU A 40 13.14 11.67 0.96
N ASP A 41 13.02 12.41 -0.14
CA ASP A 41 12.37 13.73 -0.13
C ASP A 41 10.86 13.59 0.05
N MET A 42 10.33 13.98 1.22
CA MET A 42 8.91 13.85 1.56
C MET A 42 7.96 14.43 0.50
N ARG A 43 8.28 15.60 -0.08
CA ARG A 43 7.45 16.21 -1.15
C ARG A 43 7.38 15.34 -2.40
N ARG A 44 8.52 14.81 -2.86
CA ARG A 44 8.58 13.92 -4.03
C ARG A 44 7.92 12.59 -3.72
N GLN A 45 8.08 12.09 -2.49
CA GLN A 45 7.45 10.86 -2.05
C GLN A 45 5.93 10.99 -2.01
N LEU A 46 5.36 12.10 -1.51
CA LEU A 46 3.92 12.32 -1.51
C LEU A 46 3.34 12.38 -2.93
N ILE A 47 3.99 13.12 -3.84
CA ILE A 47 3.57 13.19 -5.25
C ILE A 47 3.70 11.82 -5.93
N GLY A 48 4.80 11.10 -5.66
CA GLY A 48 5.00 9.75 -6.17
C GLY A 48 3.94 8.78 -5.67
N CYS A 49 3.55 8.83 -4.38
CA CYS A 49 2.49 7.99 -3.83
C CYS A 49 1.12 8.28 -4.46
N LEU A 50 0.82 9.56 -4.76
CA LEU A 50 -0.42 9.97 -5.42
C LEU A 50 -0.57 9.33 -6.81
N LEU A 51 0.54 9.14 -7.53
CA LEU A 51 0.56 8.55 -8.88
C LEU A 51 0.69 7.02 -8.85
N VAL A 52 1.63 6.50 -8.07
CA VAL A 52 1.95 5.06 -8.02
C VAL A 52 0.85 4.27 -7.30
N GLY A 53 0.20 4.84 -6.30
CA GLY A 53 -0.84 4.15 -5.52
C GLY A 53 -2.00 3.63 -6.36
N PRO A 54 -2.69 4.49 -7.14
CA PRO A 54 -3.77 4.06 -8.03
C PRO A 54 -3.32 3.04 -9.08
N VAL A 55 -2.12 3.20 -9.65
CA VAL A 55 -1.58 2.27 -10.66
C VAL A 55 -1.40 0.87 -10.06
N VAL A 56 -0.80 0.77 -8.87
CA VAL A 56 -0.62 -0.52 -8.18
C VAL A 56 -1.95 -1.15 -7.80
N LEU A 57 -2.90 -0.35 -7.30
CA LEU A 57 -4.21 -0.85 -6.89
C LEU A 57 -5.03 -1.36 -8.08
N LEU A 58 -5.08 -0.60 -9.18
CA LEU A 58 -5.76 -1.01 -10.41
C LEU A 58 -5.10 -2.24 -11.03
N GLY A 59 -3.76 -2.31 -11.03
CA GLY A 59 -3.05 -3.49 -11.46
C GLY A 59 -3.45 -4.74 -10.66
N ALA A 60 -3.58 -4.61 -9.34
CA ALA A 60 -4.04 -5.71 -8.48
C ALA A 60 -5.51 -6.09 -8.75
N ASP A 61 -6.39 -5.12 -9.02
CA ASP A 61 -7.78 -5.38 -9.40
C ASP A 61 -7.88 -6.17 -10.71
N ILE A 62 -7.16 -5.73 -11.74
CA ILE A 62 -7.12 -6.40 -13.04
C ILE A 62 -6.62 -7.84 -12.89
N VAL A 63 -5.53 -8.04 -12.14
CA VAL A 63 -4.98 -9.38 -11.87
C VAL A 63 -6.01 -10.26 -11.17
N GLY A 64 -6.67 -9.76 -10.12
CA GLY A 64 -7.73 -10.49 -9.43
C GLY A 64 -8.88 -10.92 -10.35
N ARG A 65 -9.31 -10.01 -11.24
CA ARG A 65 -10.37 -10.28 -12.22
C ARG A 65 -9.95 -11.27 -13.31
N VAL A 66 -8.67 -11.33 -13.67
CA VAL A 66 -8.17 -12.28 -14.68
C VAL A 66 -8.00 -13.68 -14.10
N LEU A 67 -7.51 -13.80 -12.87
CA LEU A 67 -7.22 -15.11 -12.25
C LEU A 67 -8.47 -15.93 -11.89
N LEU A 68 -9.58 -15.30 -11.49
CA LEU A 68 -10.74 -16.00 -10.92
C LEU A 68 -12.05 -15.92 -11.71
N ARG A 69 -12.02 -15.57 -13.01
CA ARG A 69 -13.27 -15.54 -13.81
C ARG A 69 -14.05 -16.86 -13.69
N PRO A 70 -15.39 -16.83 -13.44
CA PRO A 70 -16.29 -15.67 -13.39
C PRO A 70 -16.46 -15.01 -12.01
N GLN A 71 -15.76 -15.50 -10.98
CA GLN A 71 -15.81 -14.95 -9.62
C GLN A 71 -14.92 -13.71 -9.49
N GLU A 72 -15.36 -12.74 -8.69
CA GLU A 72 -14.57 -11.55 -8.39
C GLU A 72 -13.74 -11.77 -7.13
N LEU A 73 -12.41 -11.72 -7.27
CA LEU A 73 -11.51 -11.77 -6.13
C LEU A 73 -11.33 -10.36 -5.57
N MET A 74 -11.48 -10.23 -4.25
CA MET A 74 -11.28 -8.96 -3.56
C MET A 74 -9.83 -8.49 -3.71
N VAL A 75 -9.63 -7.26 -4.18
CA VAL A 75 -8.29 -6.67 -4.42
C VAL A 75 -7.41 -6.69 -3.16
N GLY A 76 -8.04 -6.56 -1.98
CA GLY A 76 -7.36 -6.68 -0.69
C GLY A 76 -6.64 -8.02 -0.50
N VAL A 77 -7.19 -9.12 -1.05
CA VAL A 77 -6.57 -10.44 -1.01
C VAL A 77 -5.35 -10.48 -1.94
N VAL A 78 -5.49 -10.01 -3.18
CA VAL A 78 -4.39 -9.95 -4.16
C VAL A 78 -3.20 -9.16 -3.61
N THR A 79 -3.49 -7.98 -3.04
CA THR A 79 -2.46 -7.10 -2.48
C THR A 79 -1.84 -7.69 -1.21
N ALA A 80 -2.59 -8.43 -0.39
CA ALA A 80 -2.06 -9.13 0.78
C ALA A 80 -1.09 -10.26 0.41
N PHE A 81 -1.34 -11.00 -0.68
CA PHE A 81 -0.42 -12.04 -1.15
C PHE A 81 0.97 -11.50 -1.50
N VAL A 82 1.05 -10.25 -1.96
CA VAL A 82 2.32 -9.57 -2.24
C VAL A 82 2.89 -8.90 -0.99
N GLY A 83 2.05 -8.21 -0.23
CA GLY A 83 2.46 -7.44 0.92
C GLY A 83 2.92 -8.28 2.12
N ALA A 84 2.27 -9.42 2.38
CA ALA A 84 2.60 -10.26 3.54
C ALA A 84 4.01 -10.88 3.45
N PRO A 85 4.47 -11.44 2.31
CA PRO A 85 5.85 -11.88 2.15
C PRO A 85 6.86 -10.76 2.36
N ILE A 86 6.61 -9.56 1.82
CA ILE A 86 7.49 -8.40 1.96
C ILE A 86 7.62 -8.00 3.43
N LEU A 87 6.49 -7.91 4.14
CA LEU A 87 6.47 -7.58 5.56
C LEU A 87 7.23 -8.63 6.39
N LEU A 88 6.99 -9.90 6.11
CA LEU A 88 7.66 -11.02 6.78
C LEU A 88 9.17 -10.99 6.56
N LEU A 89 9.63 -10.72 5.33
CA LEU A 89 11.05 -10.57 5.02
C LEU A 89 11.66 -9.35 5.71
N ALA A 90 10.94 -8.23 5.78
CA ALA A 90 11.40 -7.02 6.46
C ALA A 90 11.60 -7.27 7.97
N VAL A 91 10.63 -7.91 8.63
CA VAL A 91 10.71 -8.26 10.05
C VAL A 91 11.86 -9.24 10.31
N ARG A 92 12.03 -10.27 9.48
CA ARG A 92 13.16 -11.23 9.61
C ARG A 92 14.54 -10.57 9.45
N ARG A 93 14.64 -9.51 8.65
CA ARG A 93 15.89 -8.74 8.50
C ARG A 93 16.15 -7.84 9.71
N LEU A 94 15.10 -7.27 10.30
CA LEU A 94 15.22 -6.44 11.50
C LEU A 94 15.68 -7.26 12.71
N GLY A 95 15.12 -8.46 12.91
CA GLY A 95 15.52 -9.35 14.01
C GLY A 95 17.01 -9.70 13.98
N ARG A 96 17.59 -9.90 12.78
CA ARG A 96 19.02 -10.16 12.62
C ARG A 96 19.92 -8.97 12.96
N ARG A 97 19.43 -7.72 12.82
CA ARG A 97 20.17 -6.51 13.20
C ARG A 97 20.11 -6.21 14.70
N ALA A 98 19.10 -6.72 15.41
CA ALA A 98 18.98 -6.53 16.85
C ALA A 98 19.88 -7.48 17.65
N GLN A 99 20.40 -8.53 17.01
CA GLN A 99 21.31 -9.51 17.61
C GLN A 99 22.79 -9.30 17.23
N ALA A 100 23.07 -8.29 16.39
CA ALA A 100 24.42 -7.88 15.98
C ALA A 100 24.76 -6.54 16.63
#